data_AF-A0AAV6AZG4-F1
#
_entry.id   AF-A0AAV6AZG4-F1
#
_cell.length_a   1.000
_cell.length_b   1.000
_cell.length_c   1.000
_cell.angle_alpha   90.00
_cell.angle_beta   90.00
_cell.angle_gamma   90.00
#
_symmetry.space_group_name_H-M   'P 1'
#
loop_
_entity.id
_entity.type
_entity.pdbx_description
1 polymer ?
#
loop_
_entity_poly.entity_id
_entity_poly.type
_entity_poly.pdbx_seq_one_letter_code
_entity_poly.pdbx_strand_id
1 'polypeptide(L)'
;MQGLHLHSVVHGILNLEQRRMFYGVVRHRLSVLKLRGTDFRSGYHDYVIRTGGIEAWPSLLAGEHETEFNPESLSSGISSLDELLGGGLWRGPSTLLIGPSGVGKSSLALQYAVTATQRGARAAVFAFDESYRTALCGRAARGSIWTEPDAEAACIGSA
;
A
#
# COMPACT_ATOMS: atom_id res chain seq x y z
N MET A 1 29.33 -23.95 14.26
CA MET A 1 29.78 -23.27 15.49
C MET A 1 31.07 -22.49 15.19
N GLN A 2 31.03 -21.54 14.25
CA GLN A 2 32.16 -20.70 13.83
C GLN A 2 31.56 -19.33 13.51
N GLY A 3 31.82 -18.32 14.34
CA GLY A 3 31.29 -16.96 14.13
C GLY A 3 31.18 -16.10 15.38
N LEU A 4 31.10 -16.70 16.57
CA LEU A 4 30.86 -15.97 17.82
C LEU A 4 31.93 -14.91 18.16
N HIS A 5 33.18 -15.10 17.70
CA HIS A 5 34.29 -14.19 17.99
C HIS A 5 34.27 -12.88 17.18
N LEU A 6 33.58 -12.82 16.03
CA LEU A 6 33.58 -11.62 15.20
C LEU A 6 32.62 -10.54 15.73
N HIS A 7 31.55 -10.95 16.42
CA HIS A 7 30.52 -10.04 16.93
C HIS A 7 31.01 -9.09 18.04
N SER A 8 32.08 -9.45 18.75
CA SER A 8 32.63 -8.64 19.85
C SER A 8 33.59 -7.55 19.39
N VAL A 9 34.31 -7.77 18.27
CA VAL A 9 35.39 -6.88 17.79
C VAL A 9 34.85 -5.67 17.02
N VAL A 10 33.71 -5.79 16.36
CA VAL A 10 33.17 -4.74 15.48
C VAL A 10 32.15 -3.84 16.18
N HIS A 11 32.11 -2.58 15.76
CA HIS A 11 31.15 -1.58 16.27
C HIS A 11 29.75 -1.77 15.70
N GLY A 12 29.64 -2.24 14.46
CA GLY A 12 28.38 -2.41 13.75
C GLY A 12 28.31 -3.74 13.00
N ILE A 13 27.11 -4.33 12.96
CA ILE A 13 26.82 -5.58 12.26
C ILE A 13 25.50 -5.43 11.52
N LEU A 14 25.57 -5.49 10.21
CA LEU A 14 24.43 -5.55 9.30
C LEU A 14 24.34 -6.95 8.72
N ASN A 15 23.19 -7.58 8.84
CA ASN A 15 22.90 -8.85 8.19
C ASN A 15 22.10 -8.57 6.92
N LEU A 16 22.55 -9.09 5.77
CA LEU A 16 21.88 -8.99 4.49
C LEU A 16 21.47 -10.40 4.07
N GLU A 17 20.17 -10.65 4.00
CA GLU A 17 19.62 -11.94 3.61
C GLU A 17 18.79 -11.85 2.33
N GLN A 18 18.88 -12.90 1.53
CA GLN A 18 18.07 -13.10 0.34
C GLN A 18 17.11 -14.26 0.62
N ARG A 19 15.81 -13.97 0.77
CA ARG A 19 14.80 -15.02 0.95
C ARG A 19 14.15 -15.33 -0.39
N ARG A 20 14.42 -16.54 -0.89
CA ARG A 20 13.67 -17.11 -2.01
C ARG A 20 12.32 -17.59 -1.47
N MET A 21 11.24 -16.97 -1.91
CA MET A 21 9.89 -17.48 -1.64
C MET A 21 9.63 -18.68 -2.57
N PHE A 22 8.77 -19.61 -2.13
CA PHE A 22 8.41 -20.81 -2.92
C PHE A 22 7.76 -20.46 -4.26
N TYR A 23 7.27 -19.23 -4.40
CA TYR A 23 6.76 -18.60 -5.61
C TYR A 23 7.04 -17.09 -5.55
N GLY A 24 7.20 -16.44 -6.71
CA GLY A 24 7.35 -14.98 -6.82
C GLY A 24 8.79 -14.46 -6.79
N VAL A 25 8.92 -13.14 -6.69
CA VAL A 25 10.20 -12.42 -6.73
C VAL A 25 11.01 -12.65 -5.46
N VAL A 26 12.33 -12.73 -5.63
CA VAL A 26 13.28 -12.77 -4.52
C VAL A 26 13.11 -11.54 -3.63
N ARG A 27 12.92 -11.75 -2.33
CA ARG A 27 12.93 -10.65 -1.35
C ARG A 27 14.31 -10.50 -0.71
N HIS A 28 14.79 -9.27 -0.71
CA HIS A 28 16.05 -8.84 -0.14
C HIS A 28 15.75 -8.09 1.16
N ARG A 29 16.37 -8.55 2.24
CA ARG A 29 16.05 -8.09 3.58
C ARG A 29 17.33 -7.86 4.37
N LEU A 30 17.41 -6.72 5.03
CA LEU A 30 18.51 -6.38 5.92
C LEU A 30 18.02 -6.36 7.37
N SER A 31 18.91 -6.60 8.32
CA SER A 31 18.68 -6.31 9.73
C SER A 31 19.93 -5.77 10.38
N VAL A 32 19.76 -4.79 11.27
CA VAL A 32 20.85 -4.30 12.10
C VAL A 32 20.91 -5.17 13.35
N LEU A 33 21.97 -5.96 13.50
CA LEU A 33 22.16 -6.82 14.67
C LEU A 33 22.81 -6.07 15.83
N LYS A 34 23.66 -5.09 15.49
CA LYS A 34 24.41 -4.28 16.46
C LYS A 34 24.84 -2.99 15.80
N LEU A 35 24.73 -1.88 16.52
CA LEU A 35 25.37 -0.62 16.17
C LEU A 35 25.75 0.08 17.49
N ARG A 36 27.04 0.27 17.74
CA ARG A 36 27.52 0.93 18.97
C ARG A 36 27.57 2.44 18.76
N GLY A 37 27.15 3.19 19.78
CA GLY A 37 27.21 4.65 19.79
C GLY A 37 26.05 5.35 19.08
N THR A 38 25.09 4.59 18.55
CA THR A 38 23.90 5.15 17.91
C THR A 38 22.75 4.17 18.10
N ASP A 39 21.55 4.69 18.28
CA ASP A 39 20.35 3.86 18.27
C ASP A 39 20.07 3.35 16.85
N PHE A 40 19.40 2.21 16.73
CA PHE A 40 19.08 1.62 15.45
C PHE A 40 17.72 0.92 15.48
N ARG A 41 17.05 0.91 14.34
CA ARG A 41 15.83 0.12 14.19
C ARG A 41 16.17 -1.35 14.08
N SER A 42 15.63 -2.13 15.03
CA SER A 42 15.74 -3.57 15.02
C SER A 42 14.69 -4.20 14.10
N GLY A 43 14.86 -5.49 13.82
CA GLY A 43 13.99 -6.23 12.91
C GLY A 43 14.48 -6.17 11.48
N TYR A 44 13.59 -6.55 10.58
CA TYR A 44 13.89 -6.72 9.18
C TYR A 44 13.44 -5.52 8.37
N HIS A 45 14.24 -5.07 7.43
CA HIS A 45 13.94 -3.97 6.51
C HIS A 45 14.18 -4.46 5.09
N ASP A 46 13.30 -4.12 4.16
CA ASP A 46 13.45 -4.55 2.78
C ASP A 46 14.45 -3.63 2.06
N TYR A 47 15.23 -4.17 1.14
CA TYR A 47 16.14 -3.37 0.32
C TYR A 47 16.17 -3.83 -1.13
N VAL A 48 16.65 -2.97 -2.01
CA VAL A 48 17.00 -3.31 -3.40
C VAL A 48 18.41 -2.84 -3.71
N ILE A 49 19.07 -3.56 -4.63
CA ILE A 49 20.37 -3.16 -5.18
C ILE A 49 20.10 -2.49 -6.53
N ARG A 50 20.48 -1.23 -6.66
CA ARG A 50 20.44 -0.48 -7.92
C ARG A 50 21.85 -0.08 -8.33
N THR A 51 22.04 0.30 -9.58
CA THR A 51 23.29 0.93 -10.01
C THR A 51 23.51 2.19 -9.19
N GLY A 52 24.58 2.20 -8.38
CA GLY A 52 24.87 3.29 -7.45
C GLY A 52 24.71 2.96 -5.96
N GLY A 53 24.13 1.82 -5.58
CA GLY A 53 24.12 1.38 -4.18
C GLY A 53 22.90 0.56 -3.74
N ILE A 54 22.70 0.54 -2.42
CA ILE A 54 21.56 -0.11 -1.76
C ILE A 54 20.53 0.95 -1.39
N GLU A 55 19.29 0.74 -1.79
CA GLU A 55 18.12 1.51 -1.34
C GLU A 55 17.35 0.65 -0.34
N ALA A 56 17.16 1.14 0.88
CA ALA A 56 16.55 0.40 1.99
C ALA A 56 15.29 1.10 2.51
N TRP A 57 14.24 0.33 2.75
CA TRP A 57 12.98 0.80 3.34
C TRP A 57 12.82 0.24 4.76
N PRO A 58 12.80 1.11 5.79
CA PRO A 58 12.57 0.67 7.16
C PRO A 58 11.18 0.05 7.29
N SER A 59 11.09 -1.01 8.09
CA SER A 59 9.80 -1.62 8.38
C SER A 59 8.95 -0.67 9.20
N LEU A 60 7.69 -0.52 8.79
CA LEU A 60 6.69 0.24 9.53
C LEU A 60 6.31 -0.55 10.79
N LEU A 61 6.58 0.02 11.96
CA LEU A 61 6.09 -0.50 13.23
C LEU A 61 4.72 0.12 13.51
N ALA A 62 3.71 -0.73 13.71
CA ALA A 62 2.39 -0.29 14.12
C ALA A 62 2.50 0.41 15.49
N GLY A 63 2.03 1.66 15.56
CA GLY A 63 2.06 2.48 16.78
C GLY A 63 3.08 3.63 16.78
N GLU A 64 4.02 3.69 15.84
CA GLU A 64 4.92 4.86 15.71
C GLU A 64 4.27 6.05 14.98
N HIS A 65 3.13 5.81 14.33
CA HIS A 65 2.37 6.80 13.58
C HIS A 65 0.94 6.86 14.09
N GLU A 66 0.73 7.52 15.24
CA GLU A 66 -0.60 7.99 15.61
C GLU A 66 -0.87 9.28 14.84
N THR A 67 -1.64 9.17 13.75
CA THR A 67 -2.22 10.35 13.11
C THR A 67 -3.47 10.76 13.86
N GLU A 68 -3.64 12.06 14.11
CA GLU A 68 -4.90 12.59 14.63
C GLU A 68 -6.08 12.08 13.79
N PHE A 69 -7.03 11.45 14.45
CA PHE A 69 -8.22 10.93 13.81
C PHE A 69 -9.25 12.06 13.71
N ASN A 70 -9.43 12.61 12.50
CA ASN A 70 -10.55 13.50 12.22
C ASN A 70 -11.75 12.68 11.71
N PRO A 71 -12.85 12.56 12.48
CA PRO A 71 -14.04 11.82 12.06
C PRO A 71 -14.79 12.59 10.97
N GLU A 72 -14.27 12.53 9.75
CA GLU A 72 -14.92 13.05 8.56
C GLU A 72 -15.53 11.89 7.77
N SER A 73 -16.78 12.04 7.32
CA SER A 73 -17.41 11.05 6.46
C SER A 73 -17.07 11.28 4.99
N LEU A 74 -16.61 10.22 4.34
CA LEU A 74 -16.48 10.09 2.90
C LEU A 74 -17.77 9.48 2.35
N SER A 75 -18.51 10.27 1.58
CA SER A 75 -19.72 9.80 0.92
C SER A 75 -19.37 9.03 -0.36
N SER A 76 -20.15 8.00 -0.66
CA SER A 76 -20.05 7.20 -1.87
C SER A 76 -20.52 7.97 -3.11
N GLY A 77 -21.34 9.00 -2.95
CA GLY A 77 -22.09 9.63 -4.04
C GLY A 77 -23.38 8.89 -4.42
N ILE A 78 -23.71 7.81 -3.71
CA ILE A 78 -24.99 7.09 -3.81
C ILE A 78 -25.75 7.32 -2.51
N SER A 79 -26.78 8.17 -2.53
CA SER A 79 -27.50 8.59 -1.32
C SER A 79 -28.05 7.42 -0.50
N SER A 80 -28.64 6.43 -1.17
CA SER A 80 -29.20 5.24 -0.50
C SER A 80 -28.13 4.39 0.21
N LEU A 81 -26.91 4.35 -0.32
CA LEU A 81 -25.80 3.64 0.31
C LEU A 81 -25.24 4.45 1.48
N ASP A 82 -25.12 5.76 1.32
CA ASP A 82 -24.65 6.65 2.39
C ASP A 82 -25.62 6.60 3.58
N GLU A 83 -26.93 6.62 3.34
CA GLU A 83 -27.96 6.44 4.36
C GLU A 83 -27.83 5.09 5.08
N LEU A 84 -27.65 4.00 4.33
CA LEU A 84 -27.46 2.67 4.90
C LEU A 84 -26.21 2.56 5.78
N LEU A 85 -25.16 3.31 5.43
CA LEU A 85 -23.90 3.38 6.18
C LEU A 85 -23.90 4.42 7.31
N GLY A 86 -25.02 5.14 7.52
CA GLY A 86 -25.12 6.16 8.57
C GLY A 86 -24.43 7.48 8.22
N GLY A 87 -24.36 7.82 6.95
CA GLY A 87 -23.77 9.06 6.42
C GLY A 87 -22.54 8.86 5.52
N GLY A 88 -22.19 7.61 5.17
CA GLY A 88 -21.01 7.26 4.36
C GLY A 88 -19.92 6.53 5.17
N LEU A 89 -18.75 6.34 4.58
CA LEU A 89 -17.60 5.71 5.24
C LEU A 89 -16.78 6.72 6.03
N TRP A 90 -16.25 6.33 7.17
CA TRP A 90 -15.34 7.18 7.93
C TRP A 90 -13.97 7.29 7.24
N ARG A 91 -13.38 8.49 7.23
CA ARG A 91 -11.95 8.69 6.90
C ARG A 91 -11.08 8.20 8.03
N GLY A 92 -9.95 7.57 7.72
CA GLY A 92 -8.98 7.04 8.69
C GLY A 92 -8.91 5.51 8.78
N PRO A 93 -10.01 4.76 8.96
CA PRO A 93 -9.96 3.31 9.04
C PRO A 93 -9.88 2.66 7.66
N SER A 94 -9.27 1.47 7.60
CA SER A 94 -9.29 0.61 6.43
C SER A 94 -10.64 -0.09 6.29
N THR A 95 -11.36 0.16 5.20
CA THR A 95 -12.63 -0.52 4.90
C THR A 95 -12.40 -1.69 3.95
N LEU A 96 -12.93 -2.87 4.32
CA LEU A 96 -12.83 -4.09 3.52
C LEU A 96 -14.19 -4.45 2.89
N LEU A 97 -14.24 -4.54 1.56
CA LEU A 97 -15.42 -4.95 0.80
C LEU A 97 -15.33 -6.44 0.43
N ILE A 98 -16.23 -7.27 0.96
CA ILE A 98 -16.24 -8.73 0.74
C ILE A 98 -17.53 -9.15 0.03
N GLY A 99 -17.43 -10.10 -0.90
CA GLY A 99 -18.59 -10.68 -1.58
C GLY A 99 -18.20 -11.49 -2.83
N PRO A 100 -19.15 -12.26 -3.39
CA PRO A 100 -18.93 -13.07 -4.60
C PRO A 100 -18.42 -12.27 -5.80
N SER A 101 -17.85 -12.93 -6.81
CA SER A 101 -17.47 -12.24 -8.05
C SER A 101 -18.70 -11.65 -8.74
N GLY A 102 -18.54 -10.49 -9.39
CA GLY A 102 -19.61 -9.82 -10.13
C GLY A 102 -20.59 -8.95 -9.31
N VAL A 103 -20.56 -8.96 -7.97
CA VAL A 103 -21.48 -8.16 -7.13
C VAL A 103 -21.17 -6.66 -7.08
N GLY A 104 -20.17 -6.19 -7.83
CA GLY A 104 -19.86 -4.76 -7.92
C GLY A 104 -18.87 -4.20 -6.88
N LYS A 105 -18.12 -5.04 -6.15
CA LYS A 105 -17.08 -4.58 -5.19
C LYS A 105 -16.11 -3.57 -5.79
N SER A 106 -15.54 -3.92 -6.94
CA SER A 106 -14.60 -3.05 -7.65
C SER A 106 -15.29 -1.81 -8.21
N SER A 107 -16.59 -1.87 -8.54
CA SER A 107 -17.36 -0.70 -8.98
C SER A 107 -17.59 0.26 -7.83
N LEU A 108 -17.92 -0.26 -6.65
CA LEU A 108 -18.09 0.54 -5.46
C LEU A 108 -16.78 1.19 -5.02
N ALA A 109 -15.66 0.46 -5.06
CA ALA A 109 -14.35 1.02 -4.74
C ALA A 109 -13.97 2.19 -5.68
N LEU A 110 -14.21 2.04 -6.99
CA LEU A 110 -13.99 3.12 -7.95
C LEU A 110 -14.95 4.30 -7.73
N GLN A 111 -16.21 4.03 -7.40
CA GLN A 111 -17.19 5.06 -7.11
C GLN A 111 -16.72 5.97 -5.96
N TYR A 112 -16.16 5.40 -4.89
CA TYR A 112 -15.54 6.18 -3.82
C TYR A 112 -14.33 7.00 -4.30
N ALA A 113 -13.46 6.42 -5.13
CA ALA A 113 -12.31 7.13 -5.68
C ALA A 113 -12.72 8.34 -6.52
N VAL A 114 -13.74 8.19 -7.37
CA VAL A 114 -14.29 9.28 -8.19
C VAL A 114 -14.96 10.34 -7.34
N THR A 115 -15.81 9.95 -6.39
CA THR A 115 -16.47 10.92 -5.52
C THR A 115 -15.45 11.71 -4.69
N ALA A 116 -14.34 11.08 -4.30
CA ALA A 116 -13.24 11.75 -3.64
C ALA A 116 -12.54 12.77 -4.58
N THR A 117 -12.21 12.40 -5.82
CA THR A 117 -11.54 13.30 -6.77
C THR A 117 -12.43 14.47 -7.19
N GLN A 118 -13.73 14.24 -7.38
CA GLN A 118 -14.70 15.30 -7.67
C GLN A 118 -14.80 16.35 -6.54
N ARG A 119 -14.44 15.97 -5.31
CA ARG A 119 -14.37 16.88 -4.14
C ARG A 119 -12.98 17.51 -3.96
N GLY A 120 -12.08 17.32 -4.91
CA GLY A 120 -10.70 17.85 -4.86
C GLY A 120 -9.73 17.02 -4.02
N ALA A 121 -10.11 15.83 -3.55
CA ALA A 121 -9.19 14.94 -2.85
C ALA A 121 -8.35 14.12 -3.85
N ARG A 122 -7.18 13.65 -3.41
CA ARG A 122 -6.33 12.76 -4.21
C ARG A 122 -6.71 11.31 -3.92
N ALA A 123 -6.85 10.50 -4.97
CA ALA A 123 -7.15 9.08 -4.84
C ALA A 123 -6.16 8.25 -5.67
N ALA A 124 -5.76 7.09 -5.16
CA ALA A 124 -4.95 6.11 -5.87
C ALA A 124 -5.70 4.77 -5.91
N VAL A 125 -5.67 4.11 -7.06
CA VAL A 125 -6.33 2.81 -7.26
C VAL A 125 -5.29 1.78 -7.67
N PHE A 126 -5.15 0.73 -6.85
CA PHE A 126 -4.26 -0.39 -7.12
C PHE A 126 -5.08 -1.59 -7.60
N ALA A 127 -5.02 -1.89 -8.90
CA ALA A 127 -5.72 -3.01 -9.53
C ALA A 127 -4.74 -4.15 -9.83
N PHE A 128 -5.04 -5.36 -9.35
CA PHE A 128 -4.17 -6.54 -9.52
C PHE A 128 -4.73 -7.60 -10.48
N ASP A 129 -6.03 -7.58 -10.77
CA ASP A 129 -6.73 -8.61 -11.55
C ASP A 129 -7.24 -8.11 -12.92
N GLU A 130 -7.28 -6.78 -13.13
CA GLU A 130 -7.74 -6.16 -14.37
C GLU A 130 -6.62 -5.32 -14.99
N SER A 131 -6.38 -5.48 -16.29
CA SER A 131 -5.57 -4.53 -17.06
C SER A 131 -6.21 -3.14 -16.98
N TYR A 132 -5.41 -2.10 -16.78
CA TYR A 132 -5.84 -0.69 -16.77
C TYR A 132 -6.81 -0.36 -17.93
N ARG A 133 -6.54 -0.91 -19.12
CA ARG A 133 -7.40 -0.75 -20.29
C ARG A 133 -8.77 -1.41 -20.14
N THR A 134 -8.85 -2.60 -19.55
CA THR A 134 -10.12 -3.31 -19.33
C THR A 134 -10.94 -2.63 -18.25
N ALA A 135 -10.29 -2.17 -17.17
CA ALA A 135 -10.95 -1.45 -16.08
C ALA A 135 -11.58 -0.13 -16.57
N LEU A 136 -10.90 0.60 -17.46
CA LEU A 136 -11.44 1.84 -18.05
C LEU A 136 -12.43 1.58 -19.18
N CYS A 137 -12.09 0.78 -20.20
CA CYS A 137 -12.97 0.56 -21.35
C CYS A 137 -14.27 -0.16 -20.97
N GLY A 138 -14.22 -1.16 -20.09
CA GLY A 138 -15.40 -1.92 -19.69
C GLY A 138 -16.41 -1.09 -18.88
N ARG A 139 -15.93 -0.05 -18.19
CA ARG A 139 -16.75 0.81 -17.32
C ARG A 139 -17.21 2.08 -18.05
N ALA A 140 -16.36 2.66 -18.91
CA ALA A 140 -16.76 3.72 -19.84
C ALA A 140 -17.89 3.26 -20.78
N ALA A 141 -17.84 2.02 -21.28
CA ALA A 141 -18.89 1.46 -22.13
C ALA A 141 -20.23 1.21 -21.41
N ARG A 142 -20.25 1.19 -20.07
CA ARG A 142 -21.48 1.04 -19.25
C ARG A 142 -22.09 2.37 -18.79
N GLY A 143 -21.60 3.49 -19.31
CA GLY A 143 -22.26 4.79 -19.15
C GLY A 143 -22.06 5.47 -17.79
N SER A 144 -21.06 5.09 -16.99
CA SER A 144 -20.80 5.71 -15.69
C SER A 144 -19.53 6.56 -15.66
N ILE A 145 -19.76 7.88 -15.57
CA ILE A 145 -19.06 8.89 -14.75
C ILE A 145 -17.58 9.23 -15.07
N TRP A 146 -16.84 8.40 -15.79
CA TRP A 146 -15.43 8.68 -16.12
C TRP A 146 -15.29 9.48 -17.43
N THR A 147 -15.09 10.79 -17.30
CA THR A 147 -14.43 11.64 -18.31
C THR A 147 -13.15 12.17 -17.67
N GLU A 148 -11.99 11.79 -18.22
CA GLU A 148 -10.65 12.30 -17.84
C GLU A 148 -10.74 13.80 -17.49
N PRO A 149 -10.31 14.20 -16.28
CA PRO A 149 -8.90 14.57 -16.13
C PRO A 149 -8.28 14.26 -14.73
N ASP A 150 -6.95 14.26 -14.67
CA ASP A 150 -6.10 14.45 -13.47
C ASP A 150 -5.87 13.27 -12.50
N ALA A 151 -6.39 12.07 -12.74
CA ALA A 151 -6.01 10.90 -11.95
C ALA A 151 -4.68 10.32 -12.43
N GLU A 152 -3.58 10.67 -11.77
CA GLU A 152 -2.25 10.05 -11.95
C GLU A 152 -2.32 8.58 -11.51
N ALA A 153 -2.84 7.73 -12.41
CA ALA A 153 -2.96 6.30 -12.21
C ALA A 153 -1.57 5.66 -12.26
N ALA A 154 -0.88 5.66 -11.12
CA ALA A 154 0.34 4.89 -10.95
C ALA A 154 0.00 3.40 -10.96
N CYS A 155 0.03 2.79 -12.15
CA CYS A 155 0.14 1.34 -12.30
C CYS A 155 1.48 0.92 -11.70
N ILE A 156 1.53 0.65 -10.40
CA ILE A 156 2.61 -0.16 -9.82
C ILE A 156 2.29 -1.60 -10.22
N GLY A 157 2.61 -1.90 -11.47
CA GLY A 157 2.50 -3.23 -12.04
C GLY A 157 3.34 -4.19 -11.19
N SER A 158 2.71 -5.33 -10.88
CA SER A 158 3.37 -6.54 -10.43
C SER A 158 4.72 -6.74 -11.14
N ALA A 159 5.80 -6.68 -10.38
CA ALA A 159 7.04 -7.37 -10.70
C ALA A 159 7.02 -8.73 -10.00
#